data_AF-A0A846TY22-F1
#
_entry.id   AF-A0A846TY22-F1
#
_cell.length_a   1.000
_cell.length_b   1.000
_cell.length_c   1.000
_cell.angle_alpha   90.00
_cell.angle_beta   90.00
_cell.angle_gamma   90.00
#
_symmetry.space_group_name_H-M   'P 1'
#
loop_
_entity.id
_entity.type
_entity.pdbx_description
1 polymer ?
#
loop_
_entity_poly.entity_id
_entity_poly.type
_entity_poly.pdbx_seq_one_letter_code
_entity_poly.pdbx_strand_id
1 'polypeptide(L)'
;MDRDAFEHLYLHAHTLAEFGFMRAMAGLATTDIAALAPAQLAANEADAQQMLNLDAASFDWSALEGVDAFGAEAVALDAAPAASYDGPTFTEALAIDDEVGGDALPELANYLARAHAARTLLAGRIAHSWATVDRQVLDDALAALPAGPSALTGPLSADELAPWLALYEQRHPALEALVQQIRRLEPF
;
A
#
# COMPACT_ATOMS: atom_id res chain seq x y z
N MET A 1 -17.20 15.39 -3.03
CA MET A 1 -16.57 14.95 -4.30
C MET A 1 -17.54 14.22 -5.25
N ASP A 2 -17.30 14.16 -6.57
CA ASP A 2 -18.06 13.34 -7.55
C ASP A 2 -17.36 12.02 -7.94
N ARG A 3 -18.00 11.24 -8.82
CA ARG A 3 -17.52 9.91 -9.22
C ARG A 3 -16.22 9.94 -10.01
N ASP A 4 -16.08 10.88 -10.94
CA ASP A 4 -14.88 10.97 -11.79
C ASP A 4 -13.68 11.44 -10.96
N ALA A 5 -13.91 12.39 -10.06
CA ALA A 5 -12.91 12.84 -9.11
C ALA A 5 -12.42 11.73 -8.17
N PHE A 6 -13.33 10.87 -7.71
CA PHE A 6 -12.97 9.68 -6.93
C PHE A 6 -12.16 8.68 -7.75
N GLU A 7 -12.50 8.49 -9.02
CA GLU A 7 -11.77 7.58 -9.90
C GLU A 7 -10.32 8.02 -10.10
N HIS A 8 -10.09 9.31 -10.32
CA HIS A 8 -8.74 9.89 -10.33
C HIS A 8 -8.01 9.63 -9.01
N LEU A 9 -8.65 9.95 -7.88
CA LEU A 9 -8.07 9.73 -6.56
C LEU A 9 -7.71 8.26 -6.30
N TYR A 10 -8.59 7.34 -6.73
CA TYR A 10 -8.37 5.90 -6.62
C TYR A 10 -7.10 5.47 -7.36
N LEU A 11 -6.94 5.89 -8.62
CA LEU A 11 -5.78 5.55 -9.42
C LEU A 11 -4.49 6.13 -8.83
N HIS A 12 -4.52 7.40 -8.40
CA HIS A 12 -3.35 8.05 -7.84
C HIS A 12 -2.95 7.46 -6.50
N ALA A 13 -3.89 7.15 -5.60
CA ALA A 13 -3.59 6.54 -4.31
C ALA A 13 -2.92 5.15 -4.47
N HIS A 14 -3.42 4.33 -5.38
CA HIS A 14 -2.81 3.03 -5.68
C HIS A 14 -1.45 3.18 -6.37
N THR A 15 -1.32 4.14 -7.30
CA THR A 15 -0.04 4.46 -7.94
C THR A 15 1.01 4.90 -6.91
N LEU A 16 0.67 5.79 -5.98
CA LEU A 16 1.58 6.23 -4.92
C LEU A 16 2.06 5.06 -4.07
N ALA A 17 1.14 4.17 -3.68
CA ALA A 17 1.46 3.01 -2.86
C ALA A 17 2.36 2.00 -3.58
N GLU A 18 1.97 1.55 -4.78
CA GLU A 18 2.70 0.51 -5.51
C GLU A 18 4.01 1.03 -6.08
N PHE A 19 4.01 2.20 -6.71
CA PHE A 19 5.21 2.78 -7.27
C PHE A 19 6.21 3.20 -6.19
N GLY A 20 5.74 3.77 -5.08
CA GLY A 20 6.56 4.05 -3.90
C GLY A 20 7.17 2.80 -3.30
N PHE A 21 6.42 1.70 -3.23
CA PHE A 21 6.93 0.40 -2.80
C PHE A 21 8.02 -0.13 -3.75
N MET A 22 7.79 -0.12 -5.07
CA MET A 22 8.79 -0.57 -6.04
C MET A 22 10.07 0.28 -5.97
N ARG A 23 9.96 1.61 -5.81
CA ARG A 23 11.13 2.50 -5.62
C ARG A 23 11.89 2.18 -4.34
N ALA A 24 11.18 1.95 -3.25
CA ALA A 24 11.81 1.55 -1.99
C ALA A 24 12.54 0.20 -2.13
N MET A 25 11.93 -0.79 -2.77
CA MET A 25 12.54 -2.10 -3.02
C MET A 25 13.76 -2.02 -3.96
N ALA A 26 13.68 -1.23 -5.03
CA ALA A 26 14.83 -0.97 -5.91
C ALA A 26 15.96 -0.24 -5.16
N GLY A 27 15.62 0.70 -4.26
CA GLY A 27 16.57 1.35 -3.37
C GLY A 27 17.26 0.38 -2.42
N LEU A 28 16.51 -0.57 -1.84
CA LEU A 28 17.07 -1.61 -0.97
C LEU A 28 17.97 -2.59 -1.74
N ALA A 29 17.59 -2.97 -2.96
CA ALA A 29 18.38 -3.88 -3.80
C ALA A 29 19.69 -3.23 -4.31
N THR A 30 19.71 -1.91 -4.46
CA THR A 30 20.90 -1.13 -4.87
C THR A 30 21.71 -0.61 -3.69
N THR A 31 21.15 -0.64 -2.48
CA THR A 31 21.89 -0.40 -1.25
C THR A 31 22.83 -1.58 -1.07
N ASP A 32 24.10 -1.37 -1.39
CA ASP A 32 25.18 -2.26 -1.03
C ASP A 32 25.11 -2.41 0.49
N ILE A 33 24.48 -3.50 0.97
CA ILE A 33 24.56 -3.89 2.38
C ILE A 33 26.04 -4.20 2.54
N ALA A 34 26.82 -3.19 2.96
CA ALA A 34 28.25 -3.31 3.15
C ALA A 34 28.44 -4.62 3.91
N ALA A 35 29.03 -5.62 3.25
CA ALA A 35 29.07 -6.97 3.76
C ALA A 35 29.55 -6.88 5.20
N LEU A 36 28.67 -7.21 6.15
CA LEU A 36 28.97 -7.05 7.56
C LEU A 36 30.33 -7.73 7.78
N ALA A 37 31.29 -6.98 8.33
CA ALA A 37 32.60 -7.56 8.56
C ALA A 37 32.40 -8.84 9.40
N PRO A 38 33.17 -9.91 9.20
CA PRO A 38 32.95 -11.17 9.91
C PRO A 38 32.81 -11.03 11.44
N ALA A 39 33.46 -10.02 12.02
CA ALA A 39 33.32 -9.66 13.43
C ALA A 39 31.93 -9.11 13.83
N GLN A 40 31.26 -8.37 12.95
CA GLN A 40 29.91 -7.85 13.18
C GLN A 40 28.85 -8.95 12.99
N LEU A 41 29.06 -9.88 12.06
CA LEU A 41 28.23 -11.07 11.93
C LEU A 41 28.30 -11.93 13.19
N ALA A 42 29.51 -12.20 13.70
CA ALA A 42 29.71 -12.96 14.93
C ALA A 42 29.13 -12.25 16.18
N ALA A 43 29.20 -10.91 16.24
CA ALA A 43 28.60 -10.14 17.32
C ALA A 43 27.06 -10.19 17.28
N ASN A 44 26.47 -10.05 16.09
CA ASN A 44 25.02 -10.13 15.91
C ASN A 44 24.48 -11.54 16.19
N GLU A 45 25.23 -12.58 15.82
CA GLU A 45 24.86 -13.98 16.11
C GLU A 45 24.94 -14.28 17.62
N ALA A 46 25.95 -13.74 18.32
CA ALA A 46 26.06 -13.85 19.77
C ALA A 46 24.93 -13.10 20.49
N ASP A 47 24.58 -11.88 20.06
CA ASP A 47 23.46 -11.10 20.62
C ASP A 47 22.11 -11.80 20.38
N ALA A 48 21.91 -12.37 19.19
CA ALA A 48 20.70 -13.14 18.87
C ALA A 48 20.60 -14.43 19.71
N GLN A 49 21.70 -15.15 19.92
CA GLN A 49 21.76 -16.30 20.82
C GLN A 49 21.52 -15.90 22.29
N GLN A 50 21.96 -14.72 22.69
CA GLN A 50 21.75 -14.22 24.05
C GLN A 50 20.29 -13.79 24.28
N MET A 51 19.61 -13.24 23.27
CA MET A 51 18.16 -12.97 23.31
C MET A 51 17.33 -14.27 23.32
N LEU A 52 17.75 -15.31 22.60
CA LEU A 52 17.08 -16.63 22.59
C LEU A 52 17.30 -17.44 23.87
N ASN A 53 18.33 -17.09 24.67
CA ASN A 53 18.62 -17.70 25.97
C ASN A 53 18.01 -16.92 27.15
N LEU A 54 17.16 -15.93 26.89
CA LEU A 54 16.33 -15.32 27.95
C LEU A 54 15.32 -16.38 28.42
N ASP A 55 15.55 -16.87 29.63
CA ASP A 55 14.79 -17.89 30.35
C ASP A 55 13.28 -17.70 30.16
N ALA A 56 12.61 -18.73 29.65
CA ALA A 56 11.16 -18.78 29.45
C ALA A 56 10.37 -18.48 30.74
N ALA A 57 11.00 -18.60 31.91
CA ALA A 57 10.42 -18.24 33.21
C ALA A 57 10.47 -16.74 33.55
N SER A 58 11.23 -15.93 32.82
CA SER A 58 11.38 -14.48 33.05
C SER A 58 10.48 -13.62 32.16
N PHE A 59 9.81 -14.23 31.18
CA PHE A 59 8.92 -13.54 30.28
C PHE A 59 7.50 -13.51 30.87
N ASP A 60 6.95 -12.31 31.02
CA ASP A 60 5.57 -12.10 31.47
C ASP A 60 4.60 -12.42 30.33
N TRP A 61 4.11 -13.67 30.32
CA TRP A 61 3.15 -14.18 29.34
C TRP A 61 1.72 -13.64 29.54
N SER A 62 1.46 -12.81 30.57
CA SER A 62 0.14 -12.23 30.83
C SER A 62 -0.34 -11.31 29.70
N ALA A 63 0.57 -10.80 28.86
CA ALA A 63 0.22 -10.03 27.67
C ALA A 63 -0.39 -10.89 26.52
N LEU A 64 -0.35 -12.23 26.63
CA LEU A 64 -0.93 -13.18 25.68
C LEU A 64 -2.17 -13.91 26.21
N GLU A 65 -2.52 -13.76 27.50
CA GLU A 65 -3.83 -14.14 28.05
C GLU A 65 -4.89 -13.14 27.56
N GLY A 66 -5.37 -13.35 26.34
CA GLY A 66 -6.37 -12.50 25.68
C GLY A 66 -6.26 -12.49 24.16
N VAL A 67 -5.22 -13.12 23.60
CA VAL A 67 -5.16 -13.39 22.17
C VAL A 67 -5.89 -14.71 21.92
N ASP A 68 -7.14 -14.60 21.47
CA ASP A 68 -7.94 -15.67 20.87
C ASP A 68 -7.24 -16.21 19.61
N ALA A 69 -6.18 -16.98 19.80
CA ALA A 69 -5.63 -17.82 18.76
C ALA A 69 -5.46 -19.23 19.31
N PHE A 70 -5.96 -20.18 18.53
CA PHE A 70 -5.84 -21.64 18.70
C PHE A 70 -6.95 -22.34 19.50
N GLY A 71 -8.15 -22.42 18.89
CA GLY A 71 -8.92 -23.67 18.90
C GLY A 71 -10.42 -23.53 19.16
N ALA A 72 -11.21 -23.78 18.10
CA ALA A 72 -12.62 -24.15 18.12
C ALA A 72 -13.62 -23.10 18.66
N GLU A 73 -14.16 -22.26 17.77
CA GLU A 73 -15.43 -22.50 17.06
C GLU A 73 -15.59 -21.40 16.02
N ALA A 74 -16.05 -21.79 14.83
CA ALA A 74 -16.45 -20.85 13.80
C ALA A 74 -17.59 -20.00 14.33
N VAL A 75 -17.27 -18.79 14.81
CA VAL A 75 -18.28 -17.74 14.90
C VAL A 75 -18.65 -17.44 13.46
N ALA A 76 -19.77 -18.02 13.04
CA ALA A 76 -20.50 -17.61 11.85
C ALA A 76 -20.91 -16.15 12.04
N LEU A 77 -19.96 -15.25 11.80
CA LEU A 77 -20.26 -13.92 11.34
C LEU A 77 -21.00 -14.12 10.03
N ASP A 78 -22.29 -13.81 10.08
CA ASP A 78 -23.20 -13.64 8.95
C ASP A 78 -22.65 -12.52 8.05
N ALA A 79 -21.52 -12.79 7.42
CA ALA A 79 -21.05 -12.07 6.27
C ALA A 79 -21.88 -12.63 5.13
N ALA A 80 -22.93 -11.90 4.75
CA ALA A 80 -23.49 -11.98 3.42
C ALA A 80 -22.32 -12.20 2.45
N PRO A 81 -22.39 -13.19 1.52
CA PRO A 81 -21.28 -13.46 0.63
C PRO A 81 -20.92 -12.15 -0.05
N ALA A 82 -19.74 -11.60 0.28
CA ALA A 82 -19.14 -10.54 -0.49
C ALA A 82 -19.13 -11.09 -1.91
N ALA A 83 -19.93 -10.49 -2.80
CA ALA A 83 -20.01 -10.92 -4.17
C ALA A 83 -18.57 -11.02 -4.68
N SER A 84 -18.13 -12.23 -5.02
CA SER A 84 -16.77 -12.44 -5.49
C SER A 84 -16.56 -11.51 -6.68
N TYR A 85 -15.65 -10.56 -6.53
CA TYR A 85 -15.37 -9.63 -7.59
C TYR A 85 -14.42 -10.31 -8.57
N ASP A 86 -14.96 -10.76 -9.71
CA ASP A 86 -14.24 -11.51 -10.76
C ASP A 86 -13.26 -10.67 -11.60
N GLY A 87 -12.92 -9.44 -11.20
CA GLY A 87 -12.00 -8.57 -11.94
C GLY A 87 -10.61 -8.47 -11.31
N PRO A 88 -9.57 -8.14 -12.12
CA PRO A 88 -8.19 -8.08 -11.66
C PRO A 88 -8.02 -7.04 -10.55
N THR A 89 -7.13 -7.32 -9.61
CA THR A 89 -6.59 -6.33 -8.67
C THR A 89 -5.87 -5.20 -9.41
N PHE A 90 -5.58 -4.09 -8.73
CA PHE A 90 -4.82 -2.99 -9.31
C PHE A 90 -3.48 -3.48 -9.89
N THR A 91 -2.69 -4.22 -9.11
CA THR A 91 -1.41 -4.78 -9.56
C THR A 91 -1.58 -5.70 -10.76
N GLU A 92 -2.57 -6.60 -10.76
CA GLU A 92 -2.84 -7.50 -11.89
C GLU A 92 -3.26 -6.73 -13.14
N ALA A 93 -4.09 -5.69 -13.00
CA ALA A 93 -4.54 -4.87 -14.12
C ALA A 93 -3.36 -4.13 -14.80
N LEU A 94 -2.34 -3.76 -14.03
CA LEU A 94 -1.12 -3.11 -14.55
C LEU A 94 -0.11 -4.11 -15.13
N ALA A 95 -0.18 -5.39 -14.75
CA ALA A 95 0.72 -6.45 -15.21
C ALA A 95 0.33 -7.08 -16.56
N ILE A 96 -0.88 -6.82 -17.07
CA ILE A 96 -1.42 -7.46 -18.29
C ILE A 96 -0.64 -7.11 -19.58
N ASP A 97 0.21 -6.08 -19.56
CA ASP A 97 0.98 -5.61 -20.72
C ASP A 97 2.51 -5.58 -20.47
N ASP A 98 2.97 -6.27 -19.42
CA ASP A 98 4.38 -6.29 -19.03
C ASP A 98 5.19 -7.32 -19.86
N GLU A 99 5.31 -7.09 -21.17
CA GLU A 99 6.30 -7.78 -22.02
C GLU A 99 7.75 -7.31 -21.73
N VAL A 100 7.93 -6.32 -20.85
CA VAL A 100 9.25 -5.75 -20.52
C VAL A 100 9.83 -6.47 -19.30
N GLY A 101 10.31 -7.69 -19.52
CA GLY A 101 11.16 -8.42 -18.58
C GLY A 101 12.52 -7.75 -18.42
N GLY A 102 12.59 -6.69 -17.62
CA GLY A 102 13.83 -6.04 -17.24
C GLY A 102 13.85 -5.69 -15.75
N ASP A 103 14.97 -5.96 -15.09
CA ASP A 103 15.23 -5.66 -13.66
C ASP A 103 15.19 -4.15 -13.30
N ALA A 104 14.74 -3.29 -14.22
CA ALA A 104 14.73 -1.84 -14.07
C ALA A 104 13.33 -1.35 -13.68
N LEU A 105 13.28 -0.48 -12.66
CA LEU A 105 12.07 0.22 -12.27
C LEU A 105 11.49 1.01 -13.46
N PRO A 106 10.18 0.90 -13.77
CA PRO A 106 9.57 1.68 -14.83
C PRO A 106 9.60 3.18 -14.49
N GLU A 107 9.65 4.02 -15.53
CA GLU A 107 9.48 5.47 -15.35
C GLU A 107 8.07 5.80 -14.82
N LEU A 108 7.97 6.80 -13.94
CA LEU A 108 6.70 7.22 -13.33
C LEU A 108 5.65 7.59 -14.39
N ALA A 109 6.05 8.24 -15.47
CA ALA A 109 5.16 8.59 -16.57
C ALA A 109 4.55 7.37 -17.25
N ASN A 110 5.36 6.34 -17.52
CA ASN A 110 4.89 5.09 -18.13
C ASN A 110 4.00 4.30 -17.16
N TYR A 111 4.31 4.32 -15.86
CA TYR A 111 3.47 3.69 -14.85
C TYR A 111 2.11 4.37 -14.71
N LEU A 112 2.08 5.70 -14.63
CA LEU A 112 0.85 6.48 -14.51
C LEU A 112 -0.02 6.36 -15.77
N ALA A 113 0.60 6.33 -16.96
CA ALA A 113 -0.11 6.06 -18.21
C ALA A 113 -0.79 4.68 -18.21
N ARG A 114 -0.09 3.64 -17.72
CA ARG A 114 -0.66 2.30 -17.54
C ARG A 114 -1.81 2.28 -16.54
N ALA A 115 -1.68 2.97 -15.40
CA ALA A 115 -2.76 3.09 -14.42
C ALA A 115 -4.02 3.74 -15.03
N HIS A 116 -3.86 4.79 -15.84
CA HIS A 116 -4.98 5.40 -16.55
C HIS A 116 -5.57 4.51 -17.65
N ALA A 117 -4.74 3.74 -18.37
CA ALA A 117 -5.22 2.78 -19.37
C ALA A 117 -6.00 1.61 -18.71
N ALA A 118 -5.62 1.21 -17.50
CA ALA A 118 -6.28 0.16 -16.73
C ALA A 118 -7.66 0.57 -16.17
N ARG A 119 -8.11 1.83 -16.34
CA ARG A 119 -9.41 2.34 -15.86
C ARG A 119 -10.58 1.42 -16.23
N THR A 120 -10.63 0.96 -17.48
CA THR A 120 -11.72 0.09 -17.95
C THR A 120 -11.70 -1.29 -17.28
N LEU A 121 -10.51 -1.86 -17.04
CA LEU A 121 -10.35 -3.15 -16.35
C LEU A 121 -10.71 -3.04 -14.87
N LEU A 122 -10.41 -1.90 -14.25
CA LEU A 122 -10.66 -1.62 -12.84
C LEU A 122 -12.07 -1.08 -12.58
N ALA A 123 -12.87 -0.77 -13.61
CA ALA A 123 -14.13 -0.05 -13.49
C ALA A 123 -15.07 -0.61 -12.41
N GLY A 124 -15.15 -1.94 -12.28
CA GLY A 124 -15.99 -2.58 -11.26
C GLY A 124 -15.45 -2.42 -9.83
N ARG A 125 -14.12 -2.48 -9.60
CA ARG A 125 -13.51 -2.22 -8.29
C ARG A 125 -13.73 -0.77 -7.89
N ILE A 126 -13.45 0.13 -8.81
CA ILE A 126 -13.63 1.57 -8.57
C ILE A 126 -15.12 1.83 -8.26
N ALA A 127 -16.05 1.18 -8.95
CA ALA A 127 -17.49 1.31 -8.69
C ALA A 127 -17.89 0.76 -7.32
N HIS A 128 -17.34 -0.39 -6.92
CA HIS A 128 -17.52 -0.96 -5.58
C HIS A 128 -17.02 0.00 -4.51
N SER A 129 -15.77 0.44 -4.60
CA SER A 129 -15.16 1.36 -3.64
C SER A 129 -15.93 2.68 -3.55
N TRP A 130 -16.51 3.16 -4.65
CA TRP A 130 -17.36 4.35 -4.63
C TRP A 130 -18.74 4.14 -4.00
N ALA A 131 -19.28 2.93 -4.09
CA ALA A 131 -20.54 2.61 -3.42
C ALA A 131 -20.37 2.50 -1.90
N THR A 132 -19.16 2.14 -1.43
CA THR A 132 -18.87 1.88 -0.01
C THR A 132 -18.17 3.04 0.71
N VAL A 133 -17.60 3.99 -0.03
CA VAL A 133 -16.86 5.10 0.57
C VAL A 133 -17.74 6.03 1.40
N ASP A 134 -17.28 6.34 2.62
CA ASP A 134 -17.77 7.49 3.37
C ASP A 134 -17.19 8.77 2.76
N ARG A 135 -18.04 9.51 2.05
CA ARG A 135 -17.66 10.73 1.34
C ARG A 135 -17.25 11.86 2.27
N GLN A 136 -17.86 11.95 3.46
CA GLN A 136 -17.51 13.00 4.40
C GLN A 136 -16.10 12.78 4.95
N VAL A 137 -15.81 11.54 5.38
CA VAL A 137 -14.47 11.19 5.87
C VAL A 137 -13.42 11.39 4.78
N LEU A 138 -13.75 11.07 3.52
CA LEU A 138 -12.82 11.28 2.41
C LEU A 138 -12.59 12.75 2.07
N ASP A 139 -13.65 13.57 2.07
CA ASP A 139 -13.53 15.02 1.85
C ASP A 139 -12.72 15.68 2.99
N ASP A 140 -12.89 15.23 4.25
CA ASP A 140 -12.08 15.69 5.39
C ASP A 140 -10.61 15.28 5.26
N ALA A 141 -10.33 14.06 4.81
CA ALA A 141 -8.96 13.58 4.57
C ALA A 141 -8.27 14.38 3.44
N LEU A 142 -9.00 14.72 2.38
CA LEU A 142 -8.50 15.58 1.31
C LEU A 142 -8.22 17.01 1.81
N ALA A 143 -9.07 17.56 2.68
CA ALA A 143 -8.86 18.88 3.26
C ALA A 143 -7.65 18.96 4.21
N ALA A 144 -7.22 17.82 4.78
CA ALA A 144 -6.03 17.73 5.64
C ALA A 144 -4.71 17.63 4.86
N LEU A 145 -4.74 17.50 3.54
CA LEU A 145 -3.54 17.44 2.72
C LEU A 145 -2.80 18.79 2.68
N PRO A 146 -1.46 18.77 2.52
CA PRO A 146 -0.68 20.00 2.37
C PRO A 146 -1.12 20.77 1.11
N ALA A 147 -1.22 22.09 1.24
CA ALA A 147 -1.44 22.97 0.11
C ALA A 147 -0.20 23.03 -0.80
N GLY A 148 -0.40 23.28 -2.09
CA GLY A 148 0.67 23.50 -3.06
C GLY A 148 0.61 22.56 -4.26
N PRO A 149 0.68 21.23 -4.07
CA PRO A 149 0.61 20.30 -5.19
C PRO A 149 -0.78 20.31 -5.87
N SER A 150 -0.82 19.94 -7.16
CA SER A 150 -2.06 19.77 -7.93
C SER A 150 -3.00 18.76 -7.25
N ALA A 151 -4.31 18.96 -7.33
CA ALA A 151 -5.28 18.11 -6.64
C ALA A 151 -5.26 16.65 -7.14
N LEU A 152 -5.20 15.68 -6.22
CA LEU A 152 -5.25 14.24 -6.51
C LEU A 152 -6.58 13.77 -7.14
N THR A 153 -7.60 14.62 -7.11
CA THR A 153 -8.96 14.35 -7.62
C THR A 153 -9.17 14.79 -9.06
N GLY A 154 -8.14 15.28 -9.75
CA GLY A 154 -8.17 15.61 -11.18
C GLY A 154 -7.09 14.87 -11.96
N PRO A 155 -7.06 14.98 -13.29
CA PRO A 155 -5.98 14.39 -14.09
C PRO A 155 -4.63 14.99 -13.68
N LEU A 156 -3.64 14.13 -13.42
CA LEU A 156 -2.27 14.54 -13.10
C LEU A 156 -1.31 13.99 -14.14
N SER A 157 -0.33 14.81 -14.54
CA SER A 157 0.88 14.34 -15.19
C SER A 157 1.86 13.73 -14.18
N ALA A 158 2.91 13.06 -14.67
CA ALA A 158 3.95 12.51 -13.81
C ALA A 158 4.67 13.60 -12.98
N ASP A 159 4.91 14.77 -13.58
CA ASP A 159 5.55 15.91 -12.91
C ASP A 159 4.66 16.47 -11.78
N GLU A 160 3.35 16.40 -11.93
CA GLU A 160 2.39 16.83 -10.90
C GLU A 160 2.17 15.77 -9.82
N LEU A 161 2.33 14.48 -10.16
CA LEU A 161 2.26 13.38 -9.20
C LEU A 161 3.57 13.22 -8.40
N ALA A 162 4.72 13.60 -8.95
CA ALA A 162 6.02 13.45 -8.31
C ALA A 162 6.14 14.13 -6.93
N PRO A 163 5.63 15.37 -6.71
CA PRO A 163 5.57 15.97 -5.37
C PRO A 163 4.76 15.15 -4.36
N TRP A 164 3.64 14.54 -4.79
CA TRP A 164 2.86 13.65 -3.93
C TRP A 164 3.60 12.36 -3.61
N LEU A 165 4.28 11.78 -4.59
CA LEU A 165 5.11 10.60 -4.39
C LEU A 165 6.23 10.89 -3.37
N ALA A 166 6.91 12.03 -3.49
CA ALA A 166 7.94 12.42 -2.53
C ALA A 166 7.39 12.59 -1.11
N LEU A 167 6.21 13.18 -0.95
CA LEU A 167 5.54 13.28 0.36
C LEU A 167 5.15 11.90 0.92
N TYR A 168 4.68 11.00 0.06
CA TYR A 168 4.31 9.65 0.43
C TYR A 168 5.54 8.83 0.89
N GLU A 169 6.64 8.93 0.15
CA GLU A 169 7.92 8.30 0.49
C GLU A 169 8.51 8.86 1.80
N GLN A 170 8.25 10.12 2.12
CA GLN A 170 8.60 10.74 3.41
C GLN A 170 7.61 10.40 4.54
N ARG A 171 6.62 9.54 4.29
CA ARG A 171 5.59 9.12 5.25
C ARG A 171 4.79 10.30 5.81
N HIS A 172 4.41 11.24 4.96
CA HIS A 172 3.55 12.35 5.38
C HIS A 172 2.21 11.81 5.93
N PRO A 173 1.85 12.08 7.19
CA PRO A 173 0.80 11.33 7.90
C PRO A 173 -0.58 11.49 7.27
N ALA A 174 -0.95 12.68 6.82
CA ALA A 174 -2.25 12.91 6.18
C ALA A 174 -2.37 12.20 4.82
N LEU A 175 -1.26 12.11 4.08
CA LEU A 175 -1.24 11.45 2.77
C LEU A 175 -1.25 9.92 2.94
N GLU A 176 -0.48 9.40 3.90
CA GLU A 176 -0.49 7.97 4.25
C GLU A 176 -1.89 7.53 4.71
N ALA A 177 -2.56 8.33 5.55
CA ALA A 177 -3.93 8.07 5.99
C ALA A 177 -4.93 8.05 4.82
N LEU A 178 -4.86 9.03 3.90
CA LEU A 178 -5.70 9.07 2.71
C LEU A 178 -5.49 7.84 1.81
N VAL A 179 -4.23 7.50 1.51
CA VAL A 179 -3.90 6.34 0.68
C VAL A 179 -4.41 5.05 1.33
N GLN A 180 -4.22 4.88 2.64
CA GLN A 180 -4.73 3.72 3.38
C GLN A 180 -6.25 3.65 3.37
N GLN A 181 -6.94 4.79 3.51
CA GLN A 181 -8.39 4.85 3.46
C GLN A 181 -8.91 4.37 2.10
N ILE A 182 -8.30 4.80 0.99
CA ILE A 182 -8.67 4.33 -0.35
C ILE A 182 -8.40 2.84 -0.53
N ARG A 183 -7.22 2.36 -0.13
CA ARG A 183 -6.83 0.95 -0.30
C ARG A 183 -7.69 -0.02 0.51
N ARG A 184 -8.25 0.41 1.64
CA ARG A 184 -9.18 -0.40 2.45
C ARG A 184 -10.57 -0.58 1.81
N LEU A 185 -10.88 0.19 0.78
CA LEU A 185 -12.12 0.05 0.00
C LEU A 185 -12.02 -1.04 -1.07
N GLU A 186 -10.85 -1.67 -1.22
CA GLU A 186 -10.66 -2.79 -2.15
C GLU A 186 -11.44 -4.02 -1.67
N PRO A 187 -12.22 -4.67 -2.55
CA PRO A 187 -12.84 -5.94 -2.22
C PRO A 187 -11.76 -7.04 -2.11
N PHE A 188 -11.88 -7.86 -1.07
CA PHE A 188 -11.02 -9.02 -0.80
C PHE A 188 -11.26 -10.17 -1.79
#